data_AF-A0A8S3SEH7-F1
#
_entry.id   AF-A0A8S3SEH7-F1
#
_cell.length_a   1.000
_cell.length_b   1.000
_cell.length_c   1.000
_cell.angle_alpha   90.00
_cell.angle_beta   90.00
_cell.angle_gamma   90.00
#
_symmetry.space_group_name_H-M   'P 1'
#
loop_
_entity.id
_entity.type
_entity.pdbx_description
1 polymer ?
#
loop_
_entity_poly.entity_id
_entity_poly.type
_entity_poly.pdbx_seq_one_letter_code
_entity_poly.pdbx_strand_id
1 'polypeptide(L)'
;MAPPTTPADFLIANQPLQTHLSFSSPQSQPSEFSMYSKFENFMIDCSQKLQKLDILDEIVVKMNAMEQRFEHLDRNVTDMRQQINKHNTYIQESSIRSSVIEQNVDFIKRENDKLQNENYELRDRIVDIQTRSMRDNLIFRGIPDVSDTKQPENTEEKLQTFLTNELGIENNIPFHVVHRLKPRQDRGII
;
A
#
# COMPACT_ATOMS: atom_id res chain seq x y z
N MET A 1 47.22 19.12 58.99
CA MET A 1 48.65 18.77 59.22
C MET A 1 49.50 19.77 58.47
N ALA A 2 50.21 20.60 59.20
CA ALA A 2 51.33 21.45 58.78
C ALA A 2 52.28 21.49 60.01
N PRO A 3 53.56 21.92 59.96
CA PRO A 3 54.50 22.18 58.85
C PRO A 3 55.82 21.37 59.14
N PRO A 4 57.09 21.74 58.76
CA PRO A 4 57.73 23.02 59.08
C PRO A 4 58.61 23.65 57.99
N THR A 5 58.67 24.98 58.09
CA THR A 5 59.72 25.90 57.65
C THR A 5 61.02 25.77 58.46
N THR A 6 62.07 26.47 57.98
CA THR A 6 63.30 26.98 58.66
C THR A 6 64.48 26.02 58.90
N PRO A 7 65.75 26.49 59.05
CA PRO A 7 66.21 27.88 59.22
C PRO A 7 67.40 28.35 58.34
N ALA A 8 67.55 29.67 58.30
CA ALA A 8 68.79 30.37 57.97
C ALA A 8 69.83 30.18 59.09
N ASP A 9 71.10 30.09 58.74
CA ASP A 9 72.18 30.34 59.70
C ASP A 9 73.33 31.15 59.08
N PHE A 10 73.78 32.08 59.91
CA PHE A 10 74.81 33.08 59.71
C PHE A 10 76.22 32.48 59.62
N LEU A 11 77.11 33.13 58.87
CA LEU A 11 78.43 33.48 59.40
C LEU A 11 79.08 34.65 58.65
N ILE A 12 79.32 35.69 59.43
CA ILE A 12 80.04 36.92 59.10
C ILE A 12 81.54 36.68 59.32
N ALA A 13 82.38 37.15 58.40
CA ALA A 13 83.75 37.55 58.71
C ALA A 13 84.26 38.60 57.70
N ASN A 14 84.30 39.86 58.16
CA ASN A 14 85.35 40.90 58.02
C ASN A 14 86.44 40.67 56.95
N GLN A 15 86.93 41.62 56.13
CA GLN A 15 86.99 43.10 56.04
C GLN A 15 87.88 43.41 54.78
N PRO A 16 88.25 44.64 54.35
CA PRO A 16 87.85 46.00 54.74
C PRO A 16 87.49 46.92 53.54
N LEU A 17 87.12 48.16 53.90
CA LEU A 17 86.88 49.32 53.04
C LEU A 17 88.06 49.65 52.10
N GLN A 18 87.74 49.99 50.85
CA GLN A 18 88.35 51.14 50.18
C GLN A 18 87.27 52.00 49.52
N THR A 19 87.08 53.17 50.11
CA THR A 19 86.50 54.36 49.50
C THR A 19 87.42 54.82 48.36
N HIS A 20 86.88 55.13 47.17
CA HIS A 20 86.70 56.51 46.67
C HIS A 20 86.28 56.51 45.19
N LEU A 21 85.47 57.52 44.83
CA LEU A 21 85.21 58.06 43.48
C LEU A 21 84.12 57.38 42.63
N SER A 22 82.93 57.92 42.85
CA SER A 22 81.91 58.25 41.85
C SER A 22 82.46 58.56 40.44
N PHE A 23 81.99 57.81 39.46
CA PHE A 23 81.84 58.26 38.07
C PHE A 23 80.57 57.66 37.46
N SER A 24 79.62 58.56 37.20
CA SER A 24 78.67 58.60 36.09
C SER A 24 78.29 57.28 35.40
N SER A 25 77.03 56.89 35.53
CA SER A 25 76.37 55.98 34.58
C SER A 25 76.52 56.50 33.15
N PRO A 26 76.98 55.68 32.19
CA PRO A 26 76.50 55.73 30.83
C PRO A 26 75.32 54.77 30.75
N GLN A 27 74.15 55.35 30.60
CA GLN A 27 72.94 54.74 30.07
C GLN A 27 73.31 53.74 28.95
N SER A 28 73.29 52.45 29.26
CA SER A 28 73.67 51.38 28.32
C SER A 28 72.66 51.33 27.17
N GLN A 29 73.12 51.70 25.98
CA GLN A 29 72.40 51.53 24.72
C GLN A 29 72.01 50.05 24.53
N PRO A 30 70.86 49.77 23.88
CA PRO A 30 70.45 48.41 23.61
C PRO A 30 71.50 47.73 22.70
N SER A 31 72.02 46.59 23.14
CA SER A 31 72.97 45.81 22.33
C SER A 31 72.30 45.40 21.01
N GLU A 32 73.02 45.56 19.89
CA GLU A 32 72.54 45.16 18.55
C GLU A 32 71.97 43.73 18.55
N PHE A 33 72.55 42.84 19.37
CA PHE A 33 72.08 41.47 19.60
C PHE A 33 70.62 41.37 20.10
N SER A 34 70.16 42.31 20.94
CA SER A 34 68.76 42.38 21.40
C SER A 34 67.80 42.78 20.28
N MET A 35 68.26 43.61 19.34
CA MET A 35 67.46 44.04 18.19
C MET A 35 67.30 42.88 17.19
N TYR A 36 68.37 42.13 16.92
CA TYR A 36 68.30 40.94 16.06
C TYR A 36 67.37 39.85 16.61
N SER A 37 67.44 39.56 17.91
CA SER A 37 66.53 38.58 18.54
C SER A 37 65.05 39.01 18.48
N LYS A 38 64.75 40.31 18.65
CA LYS A 38 63.38 40.82 18.49
C LYS A 38 62.89 40.70 17.05
N PHE A 39 63.75 40.98 16.08
CA PHE A 39 63.44 40.85 14.66
C PHE A 39 63.22 39.38 14.26
N GLU A 40 64.03 38.45 14.76
CA GLU A 40 63.87 37.02 14.53
C GLU A 40 62.53 36.49 15.09
N ASN A 41 62.18 36.88 16.32
CA ASN A 41 60.88 36.53 16.91
C ASN A 41 59.71 37.12 16.11
N PHE A 42 59.86 38.34 15.56
CA PHE A 42 58.86 38.94 14.69
C PHE A 42 58.70 38.16 13.38
N MET A 43 59.81 37.75 12.74
CA MET A 43 59.77 36.94 11.51
C MET A 43 59.12 35.57 11.75
N ILE A 44 59.34 34.96 12.92
CA ILE A 44 58.68 33.71 13.32
C ILE A 44 57.17 33.93 13.50
N ASP A 45 56.74 35.00 14.19
CA ASP A 45 55.30 35.32 14.33
C ASP A 45 54.63 35.57 12.97
N CYS A 46 55.30 36.31 12.08
CA CYS A 46 54.83 36.50 10.71
C CYS A 46 54.69 35.17 9.95
N SER A 47 55.68 34.28 10.06
CA SER A 47 55.63 32.95 9.43
C SER A 47 54.46 32.10 9.97
N GLN A 48 54.23 32.11 11.29
CA GLN A 48 53.11 31.40 11.91
C GLN A 48 51.75 31.98 11.50
N LYS A 49 51.64 33.30 11.32
CA LYS A 49 50.39 33.92 10.83
C LYS A 49 50.14 33.59 9.36
N LEU A 50 51.18 33.50 8.54
CA LEU A 50 51.06 33.05 7.16
C LEU A 50 50.57 31.60 7.08
N GLN A 51 51.11 30.69 7.91
CA GLN A 51 50.59 29.31 7.99
C GLN A 51 49.12 29.23 8.39
N LYS A 52 48.66 30.11 9.30
CA LYS A 52 47.24 30.18 9.67
C LYS A 52 46.36 30.68 8.52
N LEU A 53 46.89 31.52 7.63
CA LEU A 53 46.19 31.94 6.41
C LEU A 53 46.01 30.77 5.44
N ASP A 54 47.02 29.92 5.26
CA ASP A 54 46.89 28.72 4.41
C ASP A 54 45.78 27.76 4.91
N ILE A 55 45.63 27.63 6.24
CA ILE A 55 44.54 26.84 6.85
C ILE A 55 43.17 27.46 6.56
N LEU A 56 43.07 28.80 6.50
CA LEU A 56 41.81 29.48 6.19
C LEU A 56 41.36 29.17 4.75
N ASP A 57 42.28 29.07 3.80
CA ASP A 57 41.95 28.67 2.43
C ASP A 57 41.39 27.24 2.37
N GLU A 58 41.95 26.31 3.16
CA GLU A 58 41.43 24.95 3.27
C GLU A 58 40.00 24.90 3.86
N ILE A 59 39.73 25.75 4.86
CA ILE A 59 38.40 25.88 5.46
C ILE A 59 37.40 26.40 4.42
N VAL A 60 37.77 27.40 3.62
CA VAL A 60 36.91 27.95 2.56
C VAL A 60 36.55 26.86 1.54
N VAL A 61 37.52 26.04 1.11
CA VAL A 61 37.26 24.91 0.19
C VAL A 61 36.27 23.92 0.80
N LYS A 62 36.47 23.54 2.08
CA LYS A 62 35.55 22.64 2.79
C LYS A 62 34.15 23.23 2.96
N MET A 63 34.05 24.53 3.20
CA MET A 63 32.78 25.24 3.34
C MET A 63 32.00 25.25 2.03
N ASN A 64 32.67 25.54 0.90
CA ASN A 64 32.06 25.51 -0.42
C ASN A 64 31.58 24.09 -0.80
N ALA A 65 32.36 23.06 -0.46
CA ALA A 65 31.95 21.67 -0.67
C ALA A 65 30.72 21.30 0.16
N MET A 66 30.63 21.82 1.39
CA MET A 66 29.48 21.61 2.26
C MET A 66 28.24 22.35 1.77
N GLU A 67 28.37 23.57 1.25
CA GLU A 67 27.29 24.34 0.63
C GLU A 67 26.67 23.57 -0.55
N GLN A 68 27.51 23.03 -1.45
CA GLN A 68 27.04 22.19 -2.56
C GLN A 68 26.28 20.94 -2.09
N ARG A 69 26.74 20.30 -1.00
CA ARG A 69 26.05 19.15 -0.41
C ARG A 69 24.70 19.55 0.18
N PHE A 70 24.60 20.73 0.81
CA PHE A 70 23.33 21.23 1.32
C PHE A 70 22.34 21.55 0.20
N GLU A 71 22.78 22.17 -0.89
CA GLU A 71 21.92 22.39 -2.06
C GLU A 71 21.40 21.08 -2.65
N HIS A 72 22.26 20.06 -2.74
CA HIS A 72 21.85 18.76 -3.24
C HIS A 72 20.80 18.11 -2.32
N LEU A 73 21.00 18.17 -1.01
CA LEU A 73 20.04 17.68 -0.03
C LEU A 73 18.70 18.42 -0.11
N ASP A 74 18.73 19.75 -0.25
CA ASP A 74 17.51 20.56 -0.34
C ASP A 74 16.68 20.23 -1.60
N ARG A 75 17.35 20.01 -2.73
CA ARG A 75 16.70 19.52 -3.95
C ARG A 75 16.07 18.14 -3.74
N ASN A 76 16.80 17.21 -3.11
CA ASN A 76 16.27 15.87 -2.84
C ASN A 76 15.07 15.90 -1.88
N VAL A 77 15.12 16.74 -0.83
CA VAL A 77 13.99 16.92 0.10
C VAL A 77 12.78 17.49 -0.63
N THR A 78 12.99 18.48 -1.50
CA THR A 78 11.92 19.06 -2.31
C THR A 78 11.30 18.04 -3.26
N ASP A 79 12.11 17.24 -3.95
CA ASP A 79 11.61 16.19 -4.84
C ASP A 79 10.84 15.10 -4.08
N MET A 80 11.39 14.61 -2.96
CA MET A 80 10.70 13.66 -2.09
C MET A 80 9.34 14.20 -1.62
N ARG A 81 9.28 15.48 -1.24
CA ARG A 81 8.02 16.12 -0.83
C ARG A 81 7.00 16.14 -1.97
N GLN A 82 7.43 16.40 -3.20
CA GLN A 82 6.55 16.35 -4.37
C GLN A 82 6.06 14.92 -4.65
N GLN A 83 6.93 13.92 -4.55
CA GLN A 83 6.55 12.52 -4.73
C GLN A 83 5.54 12.05 -3.66
N ILE A 84 5.77 12.40 -2.39
CA ILE A 84 4.85 12.11 -1.28
C ILE A 84 3.47 12.73 -1.55
N ASN A 85 3.41 13.99 -1.99
CA ASN A 85 2.15 14.64 -2.30
C ASN A 85 1.40 13.93 -3.44
N LYS A 86 2.10 13.55 -4.51
CA LYS A 86 1.50 12.77 -5.61
C LYS A 86 0.95 11.43 -5.11
N HIS A 87 1.73 10.69 -4.33
CA HIS A 87 1.28 9.41 -3.77
C HIS A 87 0.09 9.55 -2.84
N ASN A 88 0.04 10.60 -2.01
CA ASN A 88 -1.13 10.87 -1.17
C ASN A 88 -2.40 11.09 -2.00
N THR A 89 -2.31 11.86 -3.09
CA THR A 89 -3.45 12.05 -4.01
C THR A 89 -3.88 10.71 -4.63
N TYR A 90 -2.95 9.90 -5.12
CA TYR A 90 -3.28 8.58 -5.68
C TYR A 90 -3.93 7.64 -4.66
N ILE A 91 -3.46 7.65 -3.41
CA ILE A 91 -4.04 6.85 -2.32
C ILE A 91 -5.48 7.31 -2.05
N GLN A 92 -5.73 8.62 -1.99
CA GLN A 92 -7.07 9.16 -1.79
C GLN A 92 -8.02 8.76 -2.93
N GLU A 93 -7.60 8.93 -4.19
CA GLU A 93 -8.39 8.52 -5.35
C GLU A 93 -8.67 7.01 -5.34
N SER A 94 -7.67 6.20 -4.99
CA SER A 94 -7.84 4.75 -4.88
C SER A 94 -8.80 4.36 -3.76
N SER A 95 -8.76 5.05 -2.63
CA SER A 95 -9.67 4.82 -1.51
C SER A 95 -11.11 5.16 -1.90
N ILE A 96 -11.33 6.26 -2.61
CA ILE A 96 -12.66 6.65 -3.10
C ILE A 96 -13.19 5.60 -4.09
N ARG A 97 -12.36 5.19 -5.07
CA ARG A 97 -12.75 4.14 -6.03
C ARG A 97 -13.11 2.82 -5.33
N SER A 98 -12.33 2.42 -4.34
CA SER A 98 -12.59 1.19 -3.59
C SER A 98 -13.93 1.25 -2.86
N SER A 99 -14.23 2.38 -2.21
CA SER A 99 -15.52 2.59 -1.55
C SER A 99 -16.71 2.53 -2.51
N VAL A 100 -16.60 3.11 -3.71
CA VAL A 100 -17.65 3.05 -4.74
C VAL A 100 -17.84 1.62 -5.25
N ILE A 101 -16.75 0.87 -5.44
CA ILE A 101 -16.82 -0.53 -5.87
C ILE A 101 -17.53 -1.38 -4.82
N GLU A 102 -17.21 -1.22 -3.54
CA GLU A 102 -17.88 -1.93 -2.44
C GLU A 102 -19.39 -1.65 -2.44
N GLN A 103 -19.79 -0.39 -2.58
CA GLN A 103 -21.21 -0.01 -2.66
C GLN A 103 -21.92 -0.65 -3.86
N ASN A 104 -21.25 -0.71 -5.02
CA ASN A 104 -21.81 -1.33 -6.22
C ASN A 104 -21.96 -2.84 -6.06
N VAL A 105 -20.99 -3.51 -5.42
CA VAL A 105 -21.06 -4.94 -5.12
C VAL A 105 -22.24 -5.24 -4.20
N ASP A 106 -22.43 -4.45 -3.15
CA ASP A 106 -23.55 -4.59 -2.22
C ASP A 106 -24.90 -4.33 -2.89
N PHE A 107 -24.96 -3.40 -3.84
CA PHE A 107 -26.15 -3.16 -4.64
C PHE A 107 -26.47 -4.34 -5.55
N ILE A 108 -25.49 -4.82 -6.32
CA ILE A 108 -25.67 -5.95 -7.24
C ILE A 108 -26.08 -7.21 -6.49
N LYS A 109 -25.47 -7.46 -5.32
CA LYS A 109 -25.82 -8.61 -4.47
C LYS A 109 -27.30 -8.57 -4.05
N ARG A 110 -27.78 -7.42 -3.59
CA ARG A 110 -29.19 -7.24 -3.20
C ARG A 110 -30.16 -7.45 -4.37
N GLU A 111 -29.84 -6.91 -5.55
CA GLU A 111 -30.66 -7.12 -6.74
C GLU A 111 -30.65 -8.58 -7.19
N ASN A 112 -29.50 -9.27 -7.10
CA ASN A 112 -29.41 -10.69 -7.43
C ASN A 112 -30.24 -11.55 -6.47
N ASP A 113 -30.18 -11.28 -5.16
CA ASP A 113 -30.98 -11.99 -4.15
C ASP A 113 -32.49 -11.79 -4.41
N LYS A 114 -32.90 -10.58 -4.81
CA LYS A 114 -34.28 -10.27 -5.20
C LYS A 114 -34.69 -11.07 -6.44
N LEU A 115 -33.88 -11.06 -7.49
CA LEU A 115 -34.17 -11.81 -8.73
C LEU A 115 -34.21 -13.32 -8.49
N GLN A 116 -33.37 -13.84 -7.61
CA GLN A 116 -33.41 -15.26 -7.24
C GLN A 116 -34.73 -15.61 -6.55
N ASN A 117 -35.16 -14.80 -5.59
CA ASN A 117 -36.45 -15.00 -4.92
C ASN A 117 -37.63 -14.94 -5.89
N GLU A 118 -37.65 -13.96 -6.79
CA GLU A 118 -38.68 -13.88 -7.85
C GLU A 118 -38.65 -15.12 -8.75
N ASN A 119 -37.47 -15.64 -9.09
CA ASN A 119 -37.34 -16.87 -9.87
C ASN A 119 -37.91 -18.09 -9.13
N TYR A 120 -37.63 -18.21 -7.83
CA TYR A 120 -38.19 -19.27 -6.99
C TYR A 120 -39.71 -19.19 -6.93
N GLU A 121 -40.28 -18.01 -6.69
CA GLU A 121 -41.74 -17.82 -6.68
C GLU A 121 -42.37 -18.15 -8.03
N LEU A 122 -41.77 -17.72 -9.14
CA LEU A 122 -42.28 -18.00 -10.47
C LEU A 122 -42.24 -19.50 -10.78
N ARG A 123 -41.16 -20.19 -10.40
CA ARG A 123 -41.07 -21.65 -10.56
C ARG A 123 -42.14 -22.37 -9.75
N ASP A 124 -42.36 -21.96 -8.50
CA ASP A 124 -43.40 -22.55 -7.65
C ASP A 124 -44.80 -22.34 -8.23
N ARG A 125 -45.10 -21.12 -8.71
CA ARG A 125 -46.36 -20.82 -9.41
C ARG A 125 -46.54 -21.64 -10.68
N ILE A 126 -45.48 -21.84 -11.46
CA ILE A 126 -45.52 -22.69 -12.66
C ILE A 126 -45.88 -24.13 -12.28
N VAL A 127 -45.25 -24.67 -11.23
CA VAL A 127 -45.52 -26.04 -10.75
C VAL A 127 -46.96 -26.17 -10.25
N ASP A 128 -47.47 -25.21 -9.47
CA ASP A 128 -48.86 -25.22 -9.01
C ASP A 128 -49.84 -25.18 -10.19
N ILE A 129 -49.62 -24.28 -11.16
CA ILE A 129 -50.47 -24.17 -12.35
C ILE A 129 -50.42 -25.46 -13.18
N GLN A 130 -49.23 -26.02 -13.42
CA GLN A 130 -49.08 -27.28 -14.17
C GLN A 130 -49.78 -28.42 -13.45
N THR A 131 -49.63 -28.54 -12.13
CA THR A 131 -50.26 -29.59 -11.33
C THR A 131 -51.79 -29.48 -11.38
N ARG A 132 -52.34 -28.25 -11.28
CA ARG A 132 -53.78 -28.01 -11.42
C ARG A 132 -54.28 -28.30 -12.83
N SER A 133 -53.54 -27.88 -13.85
CA SER A 133 -53.91 -28.09 -15.26
C SER A 133 -53.81 -29.56 -15.69
N MET A 134 -52.94 -30.34 -15.05
CA MET A 134 -52.75 -31.76 -15.35
C MET A 134 -53.58 -32.68 -14.45
N ARG A 135 -54.31 -32.15 -13.47
CA ARG A 135 -55.05 -32.92 -12.46
C ARG A 135 -56.02 -33.92 -13.07
N ASP A 136 -56.73 -33.50 -14.11
CA ASP A 136 -57.77 -34.30 -14.76
C ASP A 136 -57.24 -35.06 -15.98
N ASN A 137 -55.92 -34.96 -16.25
CA ASN A 137 -55.29 -35.64 -17.38
C ASN A 137 -54.82 -37.04 -16.96
N LEU A 138 -55.27 -38.06 -17.68
CA LEU A 138 -54.84 -39.44 -17.51
C LEU A 138 -53.92 -39.86 -18.64
N ILE A 139 -52.84 -40.59 -18.30
CA ILE A 139 -51.90 -41.14 -19.28
C ILE A 139 -52.08 -42.64 -19.35
N PHE A 140 -52.62 -43.11 -20.46
CA PHE A 140 -52.71 -44.53 -20.78
C PHE A 140 -51.46 -44.98 -21.55
N ARG A 141 -50.88 -46.11 -21.15
CA ARG A 141 -49.68 -46.70 -21.77
C ARG A 141 -50.00 -48.12 -22.22
N GLY A 142 -49.27 -48.60 -23.23
CA GLY A 142 -49.42 -49.98 -23.74
C GLY A 142 -50.58 -50.17 -24.72
N ILE A 143 -51.27 -49.11 -25.15
CA ILE A 143 -52.28 -49.18 -26.21
C ILE A 143 -51.55 -49.23 -27.57
N PRO A 144 -51.65 -50.35 -28.32
CA PRO A 144 -50.90 -50.53 -29.55
C PRO A 144 -51.25 -49.45 -30.59
N ASP A 145 -50.22 -48.98 -31.29
CA ASP A 145 -50.36 -48.11 -32.46
C ASP A 145 -50.64 -48.97 -33.69
N VAL A 146 -51.67 -48.60 -34.45
CA VAL A 146 -51.94 -49.21 -35.76
C VAL A 146 -51.40 -48.24 -36.80
N SER A 147 -50.08 -48.19 -36.92
CA SER A 147 -49.33 -47.21 -37.73
C SER A 147 -49.40 -47.45 -39.24
N ASP A 148 -49.99 -48.56 -39.69
CA ASP A 148 -49.92 -49.00 -41.09
C ASP A 148 -51.01 -48.41 -41.99
N THR A 149 -52.00 -47.73 -41.43
CA THR A 149 -53.07 -47.09 -42.19
C THR A 149 -52.80 -45.60 -42.39
N LYS A 150 -52.82 -45.13 -43.64
CA LYS A 150 -52.71 -43.69 -44.03
C LYS A 150 -53.83 -42.78 -43.48
N GLN A 151 -54.70 -43.29 -42.60
CA GLN A 151 -55.81 -42.57 -42.02
C GLN A 151 -55.47 -42.13 -40.59
N PRO A 152 -55.91 -40.92 -40.18
CA PRO A 152 -55.79 -40.49 -38.79
C PRO A 152 -56.55 -41.45 -37.89
N GLU A 153 -55.86 -42.00 -36.90
CA GLU A 153 -56.44 -42.91 -35.92
C GLU A 153 -57.45 -42.17 -35.02
N ASN A 154 -58.63 -42.78 -34.82
CA ASN A 154 -59.60 -42.29 -33.84
C ASN A 154 -59.17 -42.70 -32.42
N THR A 155 -58.38 -41.85 -31.76
CA THR A 155 -57.79 -42.16 -30.45
C THR A 155 -58.85 -42.29 -29.34
N GLU A 156 -59.96 -41.55 -29.45
CA GLU A 156 -61.05 -41.58 -28.48
C GLU A 156 -61.77 -42.93 -28.48
N GLU A 157 -62.17 -43.41 -29.67
CA GLU A 157 -62.85 -44.70 -29.83
C GLU A 157 -62.00 -45.88 -29.37
N LYS A 158 -60.69 -45.85 -29.65
CA LYS A 158 -59.76 -46.87 -29.15
C LYS A 158 -59.65 -46.86 -27.64
N LEU A 159 -59.57 -45.68 -27.03
CA LEU A 159 -59.52 -45.56 -25.59
C LEU A 159 -60.84 -46.07 -24.97
N GLN A 160 -61.98 -45.73 -25.55
CA GLN A 160 -63.28 -46.19 -25.06
C GLN A 160 -63.42 -47.72 -25.16
N THR A 161 -62.99 -48.32 -26.27
CA THR A 161 -62.94 -49.77 -26.43
C THR A 161 -62.04 -50.43 -25.39
N PHE A 162 -60.88 -49.83 -25.10
CA PHE A 162 -59.97 -50.30 -24.05
C PHE A 162 -60.61 -50.22 -22.66
N LEU A 163 -61.28 -49.11 -22.33
CA LEU A 163 -61.96 -48.94 -21.03
C LEU A 163 -63.06 -49.99 -20.83
N THR A 164 -63.87 -50.27 -21.85
CA THR A 164 -64.95 -51.26 -21.76
C THR A 164 -64.41 -52.69 -21.69
N ASN A 165 -63.49 -53.06 -22.59
CA ASN A 165 -63.07 -54.45 -22.76
C ASN A 165 -62.03 -54.91 -21.74
N GLU A 166 -61.03 -54.08 -21.46
CA GLU A 166 -59.90 -54.46 -20.59
C GLU A 166 -60.14 -54.06 -19.13
N LEU A 167 -60.86 -52.95 -18.90
CA LEU A 167 -61.10 -52.41 -17.56
C LEU A 167 -62.53 -52.62 -17.05
N GLY A 168 -63.46 -53.09 -17.89
CA GLY A 168 -64.85 -53.37 -17.49
C GLY A 168 -65.66 -52.12 -17.13
N ILE A 169 -65.25 -50.94 -17.61
CA ILE A 169 -65.95 -49.67 -17.33
C ILE A 169 -66.99 -49.45 -18.43
N GLU A 170 -68.23 -49.84 -18.17
CA GLU A 170 -69.33 -49.78 -19.14
C GLU A 170 -69.96 -48.38 -19.29
N ASN A 171 -69.58 -47.42 -18.45
CA ASN A 171 -70.14 -46.07 -18.46
C ASN A 171 -69.57 -45.25 -19.62
N ASN A 172 -70.44 -44.48 -20.30
CA ASN A 172 -70.04 -43.53 -21.33
C ASN A 172 -69.39 -42.29 -20.68
N ILE A 173 -68.07 -42.36 -20.45
CA ILE A 173 -67.29 -41.28 -19.84
C ILE A 173 -67.06 -40.18 -20.89
N PRO A 174 -67.44 -38.92 -20.62
CA PRO A 174 -67.19 -37.82 -21.55
C PRO A 174 -65.70 -37.44 -21.56
N PHE A 175 -65.12 -37.37 -22.76
CA PHE A 175 -63.76 -36.88 -22.94
C PHE A 175 -63.77 -35.42 -23.43
N HIS A 176 -62.80 -34.63 -22.98
CA HIS A 176 -62.63 -33.26 -23.48
C HIS A 176 -61.63 -33.20 -24.64
N VAL A 177 -60.44 -33.81 -24.48
CA VAL A 177 -59.42 -33.93 -25.52
C VAL A 177 -58.70 -35.27 -25.35
N VAL A 178 -58.64 -36.08 -26.40
CA VAL A 178 -57.89 -37.33 -26.44
C VAL A 178 -56.88 -37.27 -27.58
N HIS A 179 -55.61 -37.55 -27.30
CA HIS A 179 -54.55 -37.56 -28.30
C HIS A 179 -53.39 -38.44 -27.86
N ARG A 180 -52.62 -38.94 -28.83
CA ARG A 180 -51.35 -39.62 -28.52
C ARG A 180 -50.26 -38.63 -28.15
N LEU A 181 -49.49 -38.98 -27.12
CA LEU A 181 -48.29 -38.23 -26.76
C LEU A 181 -47.22 -38.45 -27.83
N LYS A 182 -46.74 -37.36 -28.43
CA LYS A 182 -45.61 -37.43 -29.37
C LYS A 182 -44.32 -37.75 -28.60
N PRO A 183 -43.37 -38.50 -29.22
CA PRO A 183 -42.04 -38.67 -28.65
C PRO A 183 -41.44 -37.30 -28.33
N ARG A 184 -40.86 -37.16 -27.13
CA ARG A 184 -40.08 -35.97 -26.79
C ARG A 184 -38.92 -35.87 -27.78
N GLN A 185 -38.92 -34.83 -28.61
CA GLN A 185 -37.69 -34.41 -29.29
C GLN A 185 -36.80 -33.83 -28.21
N ASP A 186 -35.82 -34.60 -27.74
CA ASP A 186 -34.78 -34.10 -26.85
C ASP A 186 -34.06 -32.95 -27.56
N ARG A 187 -34.44 -31.72 -27.19
CA ARG A 187 -33.64 -30.55 -27.51
C ARG A 187 -32.45 -30.62 -26.57
N GLY A 188 -31.34 -31.16 -27.06
CA GLY A 188 -30.06 -31.17 -26.36
C GLY A 188 -29.74 -29.77 -25.85
N ILE A 189 -29.72 -29.64 -24.53
CA ILE A 189 -29.20 -28.45 -23.85
C ILE A 189 -27.70 -28.71 -23.74
N ILE A 190 -26.93 -28.00 -24.58
CA ILE A 190 -25.48 -27.81 -24.44
C ILE A 190 -25.28 -26.65 -23.46
#